data_AF-A0A2R5FCN4-F1
#
_entry.id   AF-A0A2R5FCN4-F1
#
_cell.length_a   1.000
_cell.length_b   1.000
_cell.length_c   1.000
_cell.angle_alpha   90.00
_cell.angle_beta   90.00
_cell.angle_gamma   90.00
#
_symmetry.space_group_name_H-M   'P 1'
#
loop_
_entity.id
_entity.type
_entity.pdbx_description
1 polymer ?
#
loop_
_entity_poly.entity_id
_entity_poly.type
_entity_poly.pdbx_seq_one_letter_code
_entity_poly.pdbx_strand_id
1 'polypeptide(L)' 'MASTQTSSKKSSVQRRTRASKGDEAGVNRDEHIAVAAYYRAQARNFEPGYEMDDWLAAEAQLPTK' A
#
# COMPACT_ATOMS: atom_id res chain seq x y z
N MET A 1 0.13 42.54 34.66
CA MET A 1 -0.75 41.75 33.78
C MET A 1 -0.19 40.33 33.75
N ALA A 2 -1.04 39.33 33.98
CA ALA A 2 -0.71 38.02 34.55
C ALA A 2 0.11 37.07 33.65
N SER A 3 1.04 36.34 34.28
CA SER A 3 1.76 35.18 33.74
C SER A 3 0.84 33.95 33.63
N THR A 4 0.95 33.16 32.55
CA THR A 4 0.49 31.76 32.53
C THR A 4 1.46 30.87 31.77
N GLN A 5 2.18 30.01 32.51
CA GLN A 5 2.65 28.72 32.02
C GLN A 5 1.45 27.75 32.01
N THR A 6 1.38 26.83 31.03
CA THR A 6 1.07 25.39 31.17
C THR A 6 0.44 24.82 29.90
N SER A 7 1.05 23.78 29.33
CA SER A 7 0.36 22.50 29.10
C SER A 7 1.30 21.48 28.46
N SER A 8 1.86 20.63 29.33
CA SER A 8 2.31 19.28 29.00
C SER A 8 1.17 18.46 28.43
N LYS A 9 1.42 17.72 27.34
CA LYS A 9 0.79 16.42 27.09
C LYS A 9 1.57 15.63 26.04
N LYS A 10 2.60 14.93 26.53
CA LYS A 10 3.04 13.66 25.93
C LYS A 10 2.08 12.56 26.40
N SER A 11 1.83 11.60 25.52
CA SER A 11 1.34 10.23 25.76
C SER A 11 -0.01 9.94 25.12
N SER A 12 0.02 8.99 24.18
CA SER A 12 -0.78 7.75 24.18
C SER A 12 -1.32 7.33 22.80
N VAL A 13 -0.48 7.36 21.76
CA VAL A 13 -0.78 6.64 20.50
C VAL A 13 0.28 5.56 20.29
N GLN A 14 0.31 4.57 21.17
CA GLN A 14 1.02 3.33 20.88
C GLN A 14 0.24 2.12 21.40
N ARG A 15 -1.05 2.08 21.08
CA ARG A 15 -1.76 0.81 20.87
C ARG A 15 -1.65 0.49 19.38
N ARG A 16 -0.47 0.09 18.91
CA ARG A 16 -0.38 -0.65 17.63
C ARG A 16 -0.62 -2.10 17.97
N THR A 17 -1.84 -2.49 17.71
CA THR A 17 -2.40 -3.81 17.83
C THR A 17 -1.51 -4.84 17.16
N ARG A 18 -1.25 -5.90 17.93
CA ARG A 18 -0.71 -7.21 17.56
C ARG A 18 -0.96 -7.54 16.09
N ALA A 19 0.14 -7.70 15.34
CA ALA A 19 0.17 -8.12 13.96
C ALA A 19 -0.69 -9.37 13.76
N SER A 20 -1.83 -9.18 13.09
CA SER A 20 -2.67 -10.25 12.57
C SER A 20 -1.93 -10.87 11.39
N LYS A 21 -1.43 -12.09 11.59
CA LYS A 21 -0.79 -12.98 10.61
C LYS A 21 -1.78 -13.49 9.53
N GLY A 22 -2.69 -12.63 9.06
CA GLY A 22 -3.79 -12.96 8.15
C GLY A 22 -4.16 -11.85 7.16
N ASP A 23 -3.63 -10.64 7.33
CA ASP A 23 -3.87 -9.49 6.43
C ASP A 23 -2.67 -9.16 5.52
N GLU A 24 -1.54 -9.86 5.70
CA GLU A 24 -0.36 -9.67 4.83
C GLU A 24 -0.64 -10.18 3.40
N ALA A 25 -1.59 -11.09 3.20
CA ALA A 25 -1.91 -11.58 1.86
C ALA A 25 -2.58 -10.52 0.96
N GLY A 26 -3.29 -9.54 1.53
CA GLY A 26 -3.96 -8.48 0.76
C GLY A 26 -2.98 -7.40 0.32
N VAL A 27 -2.19 -6.86 1.27
CA VAL A 27 -1.19 -5.82 0.98
C VAL A 27 -0.10 -6.32 0.04
N ASN A 28 0.38 -7.56 0.22
CA ASN A 28 1.35 -8.14 -0.71
C ASN A 28 0.72 -8.38 -2.08
N ARG A 29 -0.56 -8.74 -2.19
CA ARG A 29 -1.18 -8.97 -3.51
C ARG A 29 -1.16 -7.70 -4.35
N ASP A 30 -1.63 -6.58 -3.81
CA ASP A 30 -1.66 -5.30 -4.53
C ASP A 30 -0.26 -4.81 -4.90
N GLU A 31 0.72 -4.94 -4.00
CA GLU A 31 2.13 -4.62 -4.29
C GLU A 31 2.71 -5.50 -5.40
N HIS A 32 2.43 -6.80 -5.37
CA HIS A 32 2.87 -7.73 -6.41
C HIS A 32 2.22 -7.41 -7.77
N ILE A 33 0.93 -7.03 -7.78
CA ILE A 33 0.23 -6.59 -9.00
C ILE A 33 0.86 -5.32 -9.54
N ALA A 34 1.11 -4.32 -8.67
CA ALA A 34 1.70 -3.05 -9.06
C ALA A 34 3.11 -3.22 -9.63
N VAL A 35 3.95 -4.05 -9.01
CA VAL A 35 5.31 -4.35 -9.49
C VAL A 35 5.25 -5.09 -10.83
N ALA A 36 4.36 -6.09 -10.98
CA ALA A 36 4.21 -6.81 -12.24
C ALA A 36 3.69 -5.91 -13.37
N ALA A 37 2.70 -5.05 -13.09
CA ALA A 37 2.19 -4.07 -14.03
C ALA A 37 3.27 -3.05 -14.42
N TYR A 38 4.10 -2.60 -13.47
CA TYR A 38 5.22 -1.69 -13.73
C TYR A 38 6.24 -2.30 -14.70
N TYR A 39 6.65 -3.55 -14.48
CA TYR A 39 7.61 -4.22 -15.38
C TYR A 39 7.02 -4.44 -16.78
N ARG A 40 5.71 -4.69 -16.88
CA ARG A 40 5.03 -4.80 -18.18
C ARG A 40 4.98 -3.47 -18.91
N ALA A 41 4.54 -2.41 -18.22
CA ALA A 41 4.53 -1.07 -18.78
C ALA A 41 5.96 -0.66 -19.21
N GLN A 42 6.98 -0.95 -18.40
CA GLN A 42 8.39 -0.71 -18.74
C GLN A 42 8.83 -1.44 -20.01
N ALA A 43 8.48 -2.73 -20.17
CA ALA A 43 8.80 -3.49 -21.39
C ALA A 43 8.17 -2.87 -22.65
N ARG A 44 7.05 -2.16 -22.47
CA ARG A 44 6.33 -1.42 -23.53
C ARG A 44 6.70 0.07 -23.61
N ASN A 45 7.75 0.52 -22.93
CA ASN A 45 8.15 1.94 -22.84
C ASN A 45 7.05 2.87 -22.28
N PHE A 46 6.22 2.37 -21.36
CA PHE A 46 5.10 3.09 -20.75
C PHE A 46 4.12 3.64 -21.80
N GLU A 47 3.77 2.80 -22.77
CA GLU A 47 2.79 3.13 -23.81
C GLU A 47 1.42 3.45 -23.17
N PRO A 48 0.89 4.68 -23.35
CA PRO A 48 -0.37 5.08 -22.73
C PRO A 48 -1.54 4.30 -23.31
N GLY A 49 -2.50 3.93 -22.45
CA GLY A 49 -3.70 3.19 -22.84
C GLY A 49 -3.62 1.68 -22.55
N TYR A 50 -2.49 1.20 -22.05
CA TYR A 50 -2.31 -0.19 -21.63
C TYR A 50 -2.18 -0.37 -20.11
N GLU A 51 -2.16 0.73 -19.33
CA GLU A 51 -2.03 0.63 -17.87
C GLU A 51 -3.07 -0.28 -17.21
N MET A 52 -4.33 -0.19 -17.66
CA MET A 52 -5.42 -1.04 -17.16
C MET A 52 -5.23 -2.51 -17.55
N ASP A 53 -4.77 -2.76 -18.77
CA ASP A 53 -4.55 -4.12 -19.30
C ASP A 53 -3.38 -4.79 -18.58
N ASP A 54 -2.29 -4.05 -18.35
CA ASP A 54 -1.12 -4.52 -17.61
C ASP A 54 -1.47 -4.85 -16.15
N TRP A 55 -2.36 -4.07 -15.54
CA TRP A 55 -2.87 -4.29 -14.19
C TRP A 55 -3.78 -5.52 -14.12
N LEU A 56 -4.77 -5.64 -15.03
CA LEU A 56 -5.63 -6.81 -15.16
C LEU A 56 -4.84 -8.10 -15.43
N ALA A 57 -3.84 -8.04 -16.31
CA ALA A 57 -2.97 -9.17 -16.59
C ALA A 57 -2.08 -9.52 -15.40
N ALA A 58 -1.78 -8.57 -14.51
CA ALA A 58 -1.01 -8.81 -13.30
C ALA A 58 -1.89 -9.47 -12.23
N GLU A 59 -3.13 -9.01 -12.08
CA GLU A 59 -4.13 -9.64 -11.24
C GLU A 59 -4.48 -11.06 -11.69
N ALA A 60 -4.59 -11.30 -12.99
CA ALA A 60 -4.94 -12.61 -13.55
C ALA A 60 -3.88 -13.69 -13.27
N GLN A 61 -2.61 -13.30 -13.07
CA GLN A 61 -1.56 -14.24 -12.64
C GLN A 61 -1.69 -14.63 -11.18
N LEU A 62 -2.39 -13.84 -10.37
CA LEU A 62 -2.63 -14.15 -8.97
C LEU A 62 -3.89 -15.01 -8.88
N PRO A 63 -3.79 -16.26 -8.40
CA PRO A 63 -4.95 -17.11 -8.23
C PRO A 63 -5.87 -16.45 -7.18
N THR A 64 -7.01 -15.95 -7.64
CA THR A 64 -8.10 -15.55 -6.76
C THR A 64 -8.68 -16.84 -6.18
N LYS A 65 -8.55 -16.99 -4.86
CA LYS A 65 -8.95 -18.17 -4.10
C LYS A 65 -10.46 -18.36 -4.05
#